data_AF-A0A7C4IVZ6-F1
#
_entry.id   AF-A0A7C4IVZ6-F1
#
_cell.length_a   1.000
_cell.length_b   1.000
_cell.length_c   1.000
_cell.angle_alpha   90.00
_cell.angle_beta   90.00
_cell.angle_gamma   90.00
#
_symmetry.space_group_name_H-M   'P 1'
#
loop_
_entity.id
_entity.type
_entity.pdbx_description
1 polymer ?
#
loop_
_entity_poly.entity_id
_entity_poly.type
_entity_poly.pdbx_seq_one_letter_code
_entity_poly.pdbx_strand_id
1 'polypeptide(L)'
;MAVPKVATVWFEACSGCHMSFLDLDEDLVSLLSKMELTFTPITDFKDYAFPELDVGIIEGGIGNEEHLEVAHKLRKHCKVLVAWGDCAVFGGVNTLRNWLPKDEVLRRGYVETESTVSGVIPIHEELPPLLDKVLPVNQVVPVDVYVPGCPPSPEVLAYSLASILQGRTPILPNDMLHFD
;
A
#
# COMPACT_ATOMS: atom_id res chain seq x y z
N MET A 1 22.56 15.52 -8.78
CA MET A 1 22.01 14.87 -7.57
C MET A 1 21.98 13.38 -7.81
N ALA A 2 22.11 12.54 -6.78
CA ALA A 2 21.89 11.11 -6.94
C ALA A 2 20.43 10.87 -7.36
N VAL A 3 20.18 9.85 -8.19
CA VAL A 3 18.82 9.46 -8.58
C VAL A 3 18.12 8.91 -7.33
N PRO A 4 16.95 9.45 -6.93
CA PRO A 4 16.26 9.00 -5.73
C PRO A 4 15.80 7.54 -5.84
N LYS A 5 15.98 6.78 -4.77
CA LYS A 5 15.54 5.39 -4.67
C LYS A 5 14.14 5.30 -4.11
N VAL A 6 13.25 4.64 -4.84
CA VAL A 6 11.83 4.51 -4.50
C VAL A 6 11.48 3.03 -4.36
N ALA A 7 10.69 2.70 -3.35
CA ALA A 7 10.05 1.40 -3.20
C ALA A 7 8.55 1.54 -2.96
N THR A 8 7.77 0.60 -3.48
CA THR A 8 6.32 0.52 -3.29
C THR A 8 5.92 -0.87 -2.81
N VAL A 9 4.90 -1.00 -1.97
CA VAL A 9 4.39 -2.30 -1.49
C VAL A 9 2.86 -2.36 -1.58
N TRP A 10 2.32 -3.57 -1.77
CA TRP A 10 0.90 -3.88 -1.63
C TRP A 10 0.65 -4.59 -0.31
N PHE A 11 -0.28 -4.09 0.48
CA PHE A 11 -0.79 -4.77 1.67
C PHE A 11 -2.23 -5.23 1.46
N GLU A 12 -3.13 -5.04 2.45
CA GLU A 12 -4.55 -5.37 2.27
C GLU A 12 -5.17 -4.30 1.36
N ALA A 13 -5.12 -4.58 0.05
CA ALA A 13 -5.36 -3.65 -1.06
C ALA A 13 -6.01 -4.36 -2.27
N CYS A 14 -6.51 -3.56 -3.21
CA CYS A 14 -7.04 -4.04 -4.50
C CYS A 14 -6.08 -3.81 -5.68
N SER A 15 -4.87 -3.29 -5.45
CA SER A 15 -3.89 -2.81 -6.45
C SER A 15 -4.32 -1.58 -7.27
N GLY A 16 -5.50 -1.01 -6.99
CA GLY A 16 -6.06 0.12 -7.73
C GLY A 16 -5.19 1.37 -7.70
N CYS A 17 -4.43 1.63 -6.63
CA CYS A 17 -3.57 2.83 -6.59
C CYS A 17 -2.35 2.65 -7.51
N HIS A 18 -1.80 1.43 -7.60
CA HIS A 18 -0.77 1.14 -8.59
C HIS A 18 -1.33 1.14 -10.01
N MET A 19 -2.58 0.70 -10.25
CA MET A 19 -3.18 0.81 -11.58
C MET A 19 -3.37 2.27 -11.98
N SER A 20 -3.87 3.12 -11.08
CA SER A 20 -3.96 4.57 -11.32
C SER A 20 -2.59 5.21 -11.57
N PHE A 21 -1.53 4.72 -10.91
CA PHE A 21 -0.16 5.15 -11.22
C PHE A 21 0.29 4.72 -12.63
N LEU A 22 -0.16 3.56 -13.12
CA LEU A 22 0.11 3.10 -14.49
C LEU A 22 -0.75 3.82 -15.54
N ASP A 23 -1.94 4.33 -15.17
CA ASP A 23 -2.80 5.18 -16.00
C ASP A 23 -2.18 6.56 -16.32
N LEU A 24 -0.93 6.80 -15.90
CA LEU A 24 -0.11 7.90 -16.42
C LEU A 24 0.34 7.70 -17.88
N ASP A 25 0.14 6.51 -18.45
CA ASP A 25 0.46 6.20 -19.85
C ASP A 25 1.89 6.64 -20.25
N GLU A 26 2.04 7.55 -21.21
CA GLU A 26 3.35 8.06 -21.64
C GLU A 26 4.08 8.91 -20.59
N ASP A 27 3.34 9.60 -19.72
CA ASP A 27 3.92 10.45 -18.67
C ASP A 27 4.63 9.63 -17.60
N LEU A 28 4.25 8.36 -17.46
CA LEU A 28 4.94 7.40 -16.61
C LEU A 28 6.43 7.30 -16.97
N VAL A 29 6.77 7.26 -18.26
CA VAL A 29 8.16 7.14 -18.72
C VAL A 29 8.98 8.35 -18.26
N SER A 30 8.41 9.55 -18.36
CA SER A 30 9.03 10.79 -17.92
C SER A 30 9.26 10.81 -16.41
N LEU A 31 8.32 10.27 -15.63
CA LEU A 31 8.41 10.20 -14.19
C LEU A 31 9.43 9.14 -13.73
N LEU A 32 9.39 7.94 -14.31
CA LEU A 32 10.32 6.85 -14.01
C LEU A 32 11.77 7.22 -14.35
N SER A 33 12.00 8.03 -15.38
CA SER A 33 13.36 8.51 -15.72
C SER A 33 14.03 9.35 -14.61
N LYS A 34 13.25 9.81 -13.61
CA LYS A 34 13.71 10.66 -12.51
C LYS A 34 13.93 9.89 -11.21
N MET A 35 13.73 8.58 -11.19
CA MET A 35 13.86 7.74 -9.99
C MET A 35 14.43 6.36 -10.32
N GLU A 36 14.93 5.68 -9.30
CA GLU A 36 15.30 4.28 -9.34
C GLU A 36 14.25 3.48 -8.58
N LEU A 37 13.43 2.70 -9.30
CA LEU A 37 12.51 1.75 -8.67
C LEU A 37 13.31 0.55 -8.16
N THR A 38 13.38 0.40 -6.84
CA THR A 38 14.17 -0.65 -6.18
C THR A 38 13.33 -1.88 -5.88
N PHE A 39 12.19 -1.68 -5.23
CA PHE A 39 11.23 -2.72 -4.90
C PHE A 39 9.84 -2.24 -5.30
N THR A 40 9.12 -3.03 -6.07
CA THR A 40 7.70 -2.85 -6.33
C THR A 40 7.07 -4.20 -6.66
N PRO A 41 5.78 -4.44 -6.37
CA PRO A 41 5.12 -5.72 -6.67
C PRO A 41 5.17 -6.12 -8.16
N ILE A 42 5.45 -5.18 -9.06
CA ILE A 42 5.61 -5.40 -10.50
C ILE A 42 7.08 -5.65 -10.94
N THR A 43 8.02 -5.76 -10.00
CA THR A 43 9.44 -6.08 -10.23
C THR A 43 9.83 -7.39 -9.55
N ASP A 44 11.00 -7.95 -9.90
CA ASP A 44 11.38 -9.32 -9.54
C ASP A 44 12.05 -9.48 -8.14
N PHE A 45 11.65 -8.70 -7.15
CA PHE A 45 12.23 -8.77 -5.80
C PHE A 45 11.48 -9.77 -4.90
N LYS A 46 12.18 -10.52 -4.03
CA LYS A 46 11.60 -11.69 -3.34
C LYS A 46 11.56 -11.62 -1.81
N ASP A 47 12.33 -10.74 -1.18
CA ASP A 47 12.75 -10.94 0.22
C ASP A 47 12.62 -9.69 1.13
N TYR A 48 11.93 -8.63 0.66
CA TYR A 48 11.71 -7.36 1.40
C TYR A 48 12.96 -6.79 2.08
N ALA A 49 14.15 -7.14 1.57
CA ALA A 49 15.45 -6.62 1.98
C ALA A 49 15.66 -5.23 1.37
N PHE A 50 14.85 -4.27 1.82
CA PHE A 50 14.89 -2.90 1.32
C PHE A 50 16.30 -2.30 1.50
N PRO A 51 16.90 -1.70 0.44
CA PRO A 51 18.07 -0.86 0.63
C PRO A 51 17.68 0.43 1.36
N GLU A 52 18.62 1.34 1.61
CA GLU A 52 18.25 2.71 2.01
C GLU A 52 17.47 3.39 0.87
N LEU A 53 16.29 3.91 1.19
CA LEU A 53 15.32 4.49 0.27
C LEU A 53 15.14 5.97 0.55
N ASP A 54 15.00 6.76 -0.53
CA ASP A 54 14.56 8.14 -0.40
C ASP A 54 13.04 8.20 -0.17
N VAL A 55 12.28 7.31 -0.84
CA VAL A 55 10.81 7.24 -0.71
C VAL A 55 10.36 5.79 -0.58
N GLY A 56 9.59 5.49 0.47
CA GLY A 56 8.82 4.27 0.61
C GLY A 56 7.33 4.57 0.45
N ILE A 57 6.62 3.74 -0.28
CA ILE A 57 5.20 3.95 -0.61
C ILE A 57 4.42 2.70 -0.22
N ILE A 58 3.35 2.89 0.55
CA ILE A 58 2.44 1.81 0.94
C ILE A 58 1.08 2.07 0.29
N GLU A 59 0.62 1.11 -0.50
CA GLU A 59 -0.80 0.95 -0.83
C GLU A 59 -1.41 -0.14 0.06
N GLY A 60 -2.62 0.11 0.56
CA GLY A 60 -3.36 -0.87 1.36
C GLY A 60 -3.27 -0.67 2.87
N GLY A 61 -4.22 -1.26 3.57
CA GLY A 61 -4.23 -1.32 5.03
C GLY A 61 -3.36 -2.45 5.58
N ILE A 62 -3.09 -2.43 6.88
CA ILE A 62 -2.35 -3.48 7.59
C ILE A 62 -3.34 -4.51 8.11
N GLY A 63 -3.16 -5.75 7.65
CA GLY A 63 -4.22 -6.76 7.65
C GLY A 63 -3.85 -8.12 8.23
N ASN A 64 -2.59 -8.48 8.10
CA ASN A 64 -1.97 -9.71 8.56
C ASN A 64 -0.60 -9.38 9.17
N GLU A 65 0.04 -10.39 9.76
CA GLU A 65 1.34 -10.23 10.42
C GLU A 65 2.47 -9.87 9.45
N GLU A 66 2.44 -10.34 8.20
CA GLU A 66 3.44 -10.00 7.18
C GLU A 66 3.38 -8.51 6.81
N HIS A 67 2.17 -7.96 6.58
CA HIS A 67 1.99 -6.53 6.30
C HIS A 67 2.54 -5.68 7.46
N LEU A 68 2.30 -6.10 8.70
CA LEU A 68 2.82 -5.44 9.90
C LEU A 68 4.35 -5.43 9.91
N GLU A 69 4.98 -6.58 9.68
CA GLU A 69 6.44 -6.71 9.62
C GLU A 69 7.05 -5.87 8.48
N VAL A 70 6.49 -5.99 7.27
CA VAL A 70 6.98 -5.29 6.08
C VAL A 70 6.80 -3.77 6.22
N ALA A 71 5.72 -3.29 6.85
CA ALA A 71 5.51 -1.87 7.12
C ALA A 71 6.61 -1.30 8.04
N HIS A 72 6.95 -2.01 9.12
CA HIS A 72 8.05 -1.61 10.01
C HIS A 72 9.41 -1.65 9.29
N LYS A 73 9.66 -2.68 8.48
CA LYS A 73 10.89 -2.78 7.67
C LYS A 73 11.00 -1.60 6.70
N LEU A 74 9.95 -1.34 5.92
CA LEU A 74 9.93 -0.26 4.94
C LEU A 74 10.16 1.10 5.62
N ARG A 75 9.44 1.38 6.71
CA ARG A 75 9.59 2.62 7.49
C ARG A 75 11.02 2.82 8.00
N LYS A 76 11.70 1.75 8.42
CA LYS A 76 13.08 1.83 8.92
C LYS A 76 14.08 2.20 7.83
N HIS A 77 13.81 1.83 6.58
CA HIS A 77 14.72 2.02 5.45
C HIS A 77 14.38 3.23 4.58
N CYS A 78 13.22 3.86 4.74
CA CYS A 78 12.86 5.06 3.96
C CYS A 78 12.97 6.37 4.76
N LYS A 79 13.44 7.41 4.07
CA LYS A 79 13.44 8.79 4.59
C LYS A 79 12.03 9.36 4.64
N VAL A 80 11.28 9.22 3.54
CA VAL A 80 9.88 9.64 3.43
C VAL A 80 8.99 8.41 3.22
N LEU A 81 7.99 8.22 4.08
CA LEU A 81 6.94 7.22 3.91
C LEU A 81 5.65 7.87 3.44
N VAL A 82 5.10 7.36 2.33
CA VAL A 82 3.86 7.84 1.70
C VAL A 82 2.78 6.76 1.83
N ALA A 83 1.60 7.14 2.31
CA ALA A 83 0.40 6.33 2.23
C ALA A 83 -0.39 6.68 0.97
N TRP A 84 -0.50 5.71 0.04
CA TRP A 84 -1.27 5.84 -1.19
C TRP A 84 -2.64 5.18 -1.06
N GLY A 85 -3.67 6.00 -1.28
CA GLY A 85 -5.07 5.61 -1.34
C GLY A 85 -5.73 5.41 0.02
N ASP A 86 -7.06 5.39 -0.01
CA ASP A 86 -7.88 5.38 1.20
C ASP A 86 -7.69 4.13 2.05
N CYS A 87 -7.30 3.01 1.45
CA CYS A 87 -6.93 1.82 2.21
C CYS A 87 -5.71 2.08 3.11
N ALA A 88 -4.67 2.76 2.62
CA ALA A 88 -3.49 3.08 3.41
C ALA A 88 -3.73 4.25 4.39
N VAL A 89 -4.47 5.26 3.93
CA VAL A 89 -4.72 6.51 4.68
C VAL A 89 -5.76 6.30 5.79
N PHE A 90 -6.88 5.64 5.50
CA PHE A 90 -8.03 5.51 6.40
C PHE A 90 -8.39 4.05 6.74
N GLY A 91 -7.79 3.07 6.06
CA GLY A 91 -8.10 1.65 6.16
C GLY A 91 -9.02 1.15 5.04
N GLY A 92 -9.82 2.05 4.44
CA GLY A 92 -10.66 1.79 3.28
C GLY A 92 -11.74 0.73 3.49
N VAL A 93 -12.23 0.16 2.39
CA VAL A 93 -13.30 -0.86 2.38
C VAL A 93 -12.95 -2.11 3.20
N ASN A 94 -11.65 -2.42 3.34
CA ASN A 94 -11.18 -3.59 4.09
C ASN A 94 -11.53 -3.50 5.59
N THR A 95 -11.66 -2.29 6.14
CA THR A 95 -12.09 -2.09 7.54
C THR A 95 -13.54 -2.50 7.79
N LEU A 96 -14.36 -2.74 6.77
CA LEU A 96 -15.72 -3.26 6.94
C LEU A 96 -15.72 -4.64 7.62
N ARG A 97 -14.62 -5.41 7.53
CA ARG A 97 -14.51 -6.68 8.29
C ARG A 97 -14.29 -6.49 9.79
N ASN A 98 -13.89 -5.30 10.24
CA ASN A 98 -13.50 -5.04 11.65
C ASN A 98 -14.67 -5.14 12.65
N TRP A 99 -15.91 -5.21 12.16
CA TRP A 99 -17.12 -5.42 12.96
C TRP A 99 -17.37 -6.89 13.30
N LEU A 100 -16.64 -7.81 12.65
CA LEU A 100 -16.77 -9.25 12.81
C LEU A 100 -15.49 -9.81 13.47
N PRO A 101 -15.59 -10.85 14.31
CA PRO A 101 -14.42 -11.60 14.74
C PRO A 101 -13.69 -12.21 13.52
N LYS A 102 -12.36 -12.15 13.50
CA LYS A 102 -11.57 -12.67 12.35
C LYS A 102 -11.87 -14.14 12.04
N ASP A 103 -12.13 -14.95 13.06
CA ASP A 103 -12.45 -16.37 12.90
C ASP A 103 -13.77 -16.57 12.15
N GLU A 104 -14.74 -15.67 12.34
CA GLU A 104 -16.00 -15.71 11.57
C GLU A 104 -15.78 -15.32 10.11
N VAL A 105 -14.91 -14.36 9.83
CA VAL A 105 -14.53 -13.97 8.46
C VAL A 105 -13.88 -15.15 7.74
N LEU A 106 -12.90 -15.81 8.39
CA LEU A 106 -12.21 -16.99 7.84
C LEU A 106 -13.17 -18.16 7.65
N ARG A 107 -14.01 -18.46 8.65
CA ARG A 107 -15.02 -19.52 8.56
C ARG A 107 -16.00 -19.26 7.42
N ARG A 108 -16.49 -18.03 7.26
CA ARG A 108 -17.36 -17.68 6.13
C ARG A 108 -16.65 -17.91 4.79
N GLY A 109 -15.41 -17.44 4.64
CA GLY A 109 -14.67 -17.53 3.37
C GLY A 109 -14.27 -18.94 2.96
N TYR A 110 -13.88 -19.79 3.91
CA TYR A 110 -13.25 -21.10 3.62
C TYR A 110 -14.08 -22.33 4.00
N VAL A 111 -15.18 -22.16 4.76
CA VAL A 111 -15.98 -23.29 5.25
C VAL A 111 -17.46 -23.17 4.86
N GLU A 112 -18.03 -21.98 4.96
CA GLU A 112 -19.51 -21.82 4.94
C GLU A 112 -20.08 -21.20 3.68
N THR A 113 -19.24 -20.83 2.71
CA THR A 113 -19.77 -20.42 1.40
C THR A 113 -20.44 -21.62 0.71
N GLU A 114 -21.53 -21.34 0.02
CA GLU A 114 -22.45 -22.33 -0.53
C GLU A 114 -21.78 -23.23 -1.59
N SER A 115 -20.70 -22.73 -2.22
CA SER A 115 -19.88 -23.43 -3.20
C SER A 115 -18.71 -24.22 -2.61
N THR A 116 -18.43 -24.10 -1.30
CA THR A 116 -17.31 -24.79 -0.66
C THR A 116 -17.62 -26.28 -0.49
N VAL A 117 -16.68 -27.12 -0.92
CA VAL A 117 -16.72 -28.58 -0.71
C VAL A 117 -15.60 -28.94 0.26
N SER A 118 -15.94 -29.64 1.35
CA SER A 118 -14.97 -30.08 2.38
C SER A 118 -14.14 -28.93 2.98
N GLY A 119 -14.82 -27.84 3.33
CA GLY A 119 -14.18 -26.61 3.79
C GLY A 119 -13.37 -26.78 5.08
N VAL A 120 -12.18 -26.18 5.08
CA VAL A 120 -11.25 -26.14 6.21
C VAL A 120 -10.58 -24.77 6.24
N ILE A 121 -10.31 -24.24 7.43
CA ILE A 121 -9.54 -23.00 7.55
C ILE A 121 -8.08 -23.31 7.16
N PRO A 122 -7.49 -22.59 6.19
CA PRO A 122 -6.11 -22.81 5.80
C PRO A 122 -5.17 -22.38 6.94
N ILE A 123 -4.28 -23.28 7.33
CA ILE A 123 -3.24 -23.04 8.35
C ILE A 123 -1.95 -23.66 7.83
N HIS A 124 -0.94 -22.83 7.64
CA HIS A 124 0.40 -23.23 7.20
C HIS A 124 1.42 -22.21 7.72
N GLU A 125 2.67 -22.62 7.93
CA GLU A 125 3.73 -21.73 8.42
C GLU A 125 4.06 -20.58 7.45
N GLU A 126 3.83 -20.80 6.15
CA GLU A 126 4.02 -19.78 5.10
C GLU A 126 2.79 -18.87 4.91
N LEU A 127 1.68 -19.11 5.62
CA LEU A 127 0.49 -18.27 5.54
C LEU A 127 0.48 -17.28 6.71
N PRO A 128 0.57 -15.96 6.44
CA PRO A 128 0.58 -14.98 7.52
C PRO A 128 -0.79 -14.94 8.20
N PRO A 129 -0.85 -15.03 9.54
CA PRO A 129 -2.09 -14.90 10.29
C PRO A 129 -2.75 -13.53 10.05
N LEU A 130 -4.07 -13.51 9.93
CA LEU A 130 -4.82 -12.25 9.93
C LEU A 130 -4.74 -11.58 11.30
N LEU A 131 -4.57 -10.25 11.28
CA LEU A 131 -4.81 -9.41 12.44
C LEU A 131 -6.31 -9.40 12.76
N ASP A 132 -6.61 -9.11 14.03
CA ASP A 132 -7.99 -9.01 14.51
C ASP A 132 -8.78 -7.92 13.78
N LYS A 133 -8.09 -6.86 13.33
CA LYS A 133 -8.65 -5.75 12.57
C LYS A 133 -7.67 -5.28 11.52
N VAL A 134 -8.21 -4.77 10.41
CA VAL A 134 -7.46 -3.98 9.43
C VAL A 134 -7.20 -2.60 10.03
N LEU A 135 -5.97 -2.13 9.95
CA LEU A 135 -5.53 -0.83 10.45
C LEU A 135 -5.04 0.05 9.29
N PRO A 136 -5.32 1.37 9.29
CA PRO A 136 -4.59 2.31 8.44
C PRO A 136 -3.10 2.33 8.82
N VAL A 137 -2.24 2.69 7.87
CA VAL A 137 -0.78 2.60 8.01
C VAL A 137 -0.27 3.44 9.18
N ASN A 138 -0.87 4.61 9.40
CA ASN A 138 -0.47 5.55 10.46
C ASN A 138 -0.74 5.05 11.89
N GLN A 139 -1.54 3.99 12.07
CA GLN A 139 -1.71 3.34 13.36
C GLN A 139 -0.59 2.34 13.67
N VAL A 140 0.26 2.02 12.69
CA VAL A 140 1.32 1.03 12.79
C VAL A 140 2.71 1.68 12.70
N VAL A 141 2.90 2.61 11.76
CA VAL A 141 4.16 3.33 11.55
C VAL A 141 3.92 4.82 11.28
N PRO A 142 4.88 5.71 11.63
CA PRO A 142 4.77 7.12 11.25
C PRO A 142 4.76 7.32 9.73
N VAL A 143 3.75 8.02 9.23
CA VAL A 143 3.58 8.38 7.82
C VAL A 143 3.84 9.87 7.63
N ASP A 144 4.63 10.22 6.61
CA ASP A 144 5.04 11.60 6.34
C ASP A 144 4.08 12.31 5.36
N VAL A 145 3.55 11.58 4.38
CA VAL A 145 2.67 12.11 3.35
C VAL A 145 1.47 11.17 3.13
N TYR A 146 0.29 11.76 3.01
CA TYR A 146 -0.96 11.05 2.76
C TYR A 146 -1.51 11.48 1.40
N VAL A 147 -1.89 10.52 0.57
CA VAL A 147 -2.49 10.74 -0.75
C VAL A 147 -3.83 10.00 -0.80
N PRO A 148 -4.94 10.67 -0.44
CA PRO A 148 -6.27 10.05 -0.41
C PRO A 148 -6.87 9.84 -1.81
N GLY A 149 -7.89 8.96 -1.88
CA GLY A 149 -8.61 8.54 -3.08
C GLY A 149 -8.70 7.01 -3.19
N CYS A 150 -9.73 6.46 -3.85
CA CYS A 150 -9.94 5.01 -3.96
C CYS A 150 -10.15 4.52 -5.41
N PRO A 151 -9.17 4.68 -6.32
CA PRO A 151 -7.79 5.13 -6.07
C PRO A 151 -7.60 6.64 -6.28
N PRO A 152 -6.54 7.27 -5.75
CA PRO A 152 -6.20 8.65 -6.09
C PRO A 152 -5.98 8.79 -7.60
N SER A 153 -6.33 9.93 -8.20
CA SER A 153 -6.13 10.13 -9.65
C SER A 153 -4.66 10.03 -10.08
N PRO A 154 -4.37 9.67 -11.34
CA PRO A 154 -3.00 9.56 -11.84
C PRO A 154 -2.20 10.86 -11.64
N GLU A 155 -2.82 12.01 -11.89
CA GLU A 155 -2.21 13.33 -11.77
C GLU A 155 -1.83 13.64 -10.32
N VAL A 156 -2.67 13.25 -9.35
CA VAL A 156 -2.40 13.40 -7.92
C VAL A 156 -1.20 12.57 -7.50
N LEU A 157 -1.15 11.30 -7.94
CA LEU A 157 -0.03 10.39 -7.66
C LEU A 157 1.27 10.95 -8.24
N ALA A 158 1.25 11.38 -9.51
CA ALA A 158 2.40 11.98 -10.17
C ALA A 158 2.85 13.28 -9.51
N TYR A 159 1.92 14.20 -9.19
CA TYR A 159 2.23 15.46 -8.53
C TYR A 159 2.87 15.25 -7.15
N SER A 160 2.29 14.33 -6.36
CA SER A 160 2.78 13.98 -5.04
C SER A 160 4.21 13.43 -5.13
N LEU A 161 4.41 12.41 -5.97
CA LEU A 161 5.71 11.77 -6.13
C LEU A 161 6.76 12.74 -6.70
N ALA A 162 6.43 13.49 -7.75
CA ALA A 162 7.34 14.47 -8.34
C ALA A 162 7.75 15.57 -7.35
N SER A 163 6.84 16.00 -6.47
CA SER A 163 7.16 16.98 -5.42
C SER A 163 8.14 16.41 -4.39
N ILE A 164 7.91 15.16 -3.94
CA ILE A 164 8.79 14.48 -2.99
C ILE A 164 10.17 14.25 -3.59
N LEU A 165 10.26 13.82 -4.85
CA LEU A 165 11.54 13.64 -5.57
C LEU A 165 12.34 14.94 -5.71
N GLN A 166 11.66 16.09 -5.66
CA GLN A 166 12.28 17.42 -5.66
C GLN A 166 12.59 17.95 -4.24
N GLY A 167 12.39 17.13 -3.20
CA GLY A 167 12.62 17.49 -1.80
C GLY A 167 11.55 18.41 -1.20
N ARG A 168 10.35 18.46 -1.80
CA ARG A 168 9.22 19.27 -1.31
C ARG A 168 8.12 18.37 -0.75
N THR A 169 7.52 18.79 0.37
CA THR A 169 6.26 18.19 0.84
C THR A 169 5.14 18.57 -0.12
N PRO A 170 4.38 17.62 -0.69
CA PRO A 170 3.29 17.93 -1.60
C PRO A 170 2.14 18.60 -0.85
N ILE A 171 1.57 19.65 -1.46
CA ILE A 171 0.34 20.30 -1.01
C ILE A 171 -0.70 20.00 -2.07
N LEU A 172 -1.59 19.06 -1.79
CA LEU A 172 -2.61 18.64 -2.75
C LEU A 172 -3.67 19.75 -2.90
N PRO A 173 -3.90 20.26 -4.13
CA PRO A 173 -4.95 21.22 -4.40
C PRO A 173 -6.34 20.64 -4.08
N ASN A 174 -7.27 21.48 -3.59
CA ASN A 174 -8.61 21.02 -3.19
C ASN A 174 -9.41 20.40 -4.35
N ASP A 175 -9.21 20.87 -5.57
CA ASP A 175 -9.86 20.37 -6.80
C ASP A 175 -9.31 19.01 -7.23
N MET A 176 -8.15 18.61 -6.72
CA MET A 176 -7.55 17.30 -6.97
C MET A 176 -7.84 16.29 -5.85
N LEU A 177 -8.46 16.72 -4.74
CA LEU A 177 -8.76 15.84 -3.61
C LEU A 177 -10.13 15.17 -3.79
N HIS A 178 -10.13 13.84 -3.74
CA HIS A 178 -11.33 13.03 -3.68
C HIS A 178 -11.11 11.84 -2.72
N PHE A 179 -12.20 11.18 -2.31
CA PHE A 179 -12.24 10.15 -1.25
C PHE A 179 -13.17 8.98 -1.62
N ASP A 180 -13.48 8.88 -2.91
CA ASP A 180 -14.33 7.87 -3.53
C ASP A 180 -13.54 7.08 -4.58
#